data_AF-A0A2R7RVE6-F1
#
_entry.id   AF-A0A2R7RVE6-F1
#
_cell.length_a   1.000
_cell.length_b   1.000
_cell.length_c   1.000
_cell.angle_alpha   90.00
_cell.angle_beta   90.00
_cell.angle_gamma   90.00
#
_symmetry.space_group_name_H-M   'P 1'
#
loop_
_entity.id
_entity.type
_entity.pdbx_description
1 polymer ?
#
loop_
_entity_poly.entity_id
_entity_poly.type
_entity_poly.pdbx_seq_one_letter_code
_entity_poly.pdbx_strand_id
1 'polypeptide(L)'
;MTSSPPPGNETDYVLLSHLEAATDANQRELAKRLGISVGKVNYCLRAVVDRGWVKVNNFRRADNKLAYAYLLTPSGVNAKLRLARMFLERKEQEFEQLQSEIQMLRNEVASGDGRKQ
;
A
#
# COMPACT_ATOMS: atom_id res chain seq x y z
N MET A 1 -8.06 9.63 -20.94
CA MET A 1 -7.80 8.18 -20.83
C MET A 1 -7.10 7.91 -19.50
N THR A 2 -7.84 7.56 -18.45
CA THR A 2 -7.26 7.26 -17.14
C THR A 2 -6.74 5.82 -17.16
N SER A 3 -5.49 5.62 -17.57
CA SER A 3 -4.81 4.34 -17.35
C SER A 3 -4.63 4.18 -15.84
N SER A 4 -5.60 3.54 -15.19
CA SER A 4 -5.42 3.10 -13.82
C SER A 4 -4.22 2.16 -13.82
N PRO A 5 -3.13 2.45 -13.08
CA PRO A 5 -2.04 1.52 -13.00
C PRO A 5 -2.58 0.20 -12.46
N PRO A 6 -2.09 -0.96 -12.93
CA PRO A 6 -2.37 -2.22 -12.26
C PRO A 6 -2.02 -2.06 -10.77
N PRO A 7 -2.73 -2.70 -9.84
CA PRO A 7 -2.36 -2.67 -8.44
C PRO A 7 -0.87 -2.97 -8.32
N GLY A 8 -0.14 -1.96 -7.85
CA GLY A 8 1.30 -2.02 -7.74
C GLY A 8 1.68 -2.81 -6.50
N ASN A 9 2.91 -3.32 -6.49
CA ASN A 9 3.47 -4.10 -5.38
C ASN A 9 3.25 -3.44 -4.01
N GLU A 10 3.27 -2.11 -3.95
CA GLU A 10 3.00 -1.32 -2.74
C GLU A 10 1.54 -1.39 -2.28
N THR A 11 0.57 -1.24 -3.19
CA THR A 11 -0.86 -1.30 -2.83
C THR A 11 -1.20 -2.68 -2.28
N ASP A 12 -0.69 -3.73 -2.91
CA ASP A 12 -0.89 -5.11 -2.46
C ASP A 12 -0.19 -5.36 -1.11
N TYR A 13 1.02 -4.85 -0.91
CA TYR A 13 1.72 -4.94 0.38
C TYR A 13 0.94 -4.29 1.52
N VAL A 14 0.46 -3.06 1.32
CA VAL A 14 -0.27 -2.31 2.34
C VAL A 14 -1.63 -2.95 2.60
N LEU A 15 -2.30 -3.46 1.56
CA LEU A 15 -3.54 -4.21 1.68
C LEU A 15 -3.33 -5.48 2.52
N LEU A 16 -2.37 -6.34 2.16
CA LEU A 16 -2.09 -7.57 2.93
C LEU A 16 -1.66 -7.26 4.37
N SER A 17 -0.90 -6.18 4.58
CA SER A 17 -0.50 -5.74 5.92
C SER A 17 -1.69 -5.29 6.76
N HIS A 18 -2.66 -4.60 6.16
CA HIS A 18 -3.87 -4.18 6.84
C HIS A 18 -4.78 -5.36 7.17
N LEU A 19 -4.95 -6.31 6.24
CA LEU A 19 -5.76 -7.51 6.46
C LEU A 19 -5.18 -8.44 7.54
N GLU A 20 -3.86 -8.47 7.71
CA GLU A 20 -3.23 -9.24 8.81
C GLU A 20 -3.44 -8.57 10.18
N ALA A 21 -3.44 -7.24 10.22
CA ALA A 21 -3.52 -6.47 11.47
C ALA A 21 -4.95 -6.21 11.98
N ALA A 22 -5.95 -6.22 11.09
CA ALA A 22 -7.34 -5.90 11.42
C ALA A 22 -8.30 -6.98 10.91
N THR A 23 -8.98 -7.67 11.82
CA THR A 23 -9.95 -8.73 11.51
C THR A 23 -11.25 -8.19 10.90
N ASP A 24 -11.57 -6.91 11.15
CA ASP A 24 -12.72 -6.20 10.58
C ASP A 24 -12.27 -5.16 9.54
N ALA A 25 -12.11 -5.61 8.29
CA ALA A 25 -11.60 -4.76 7.22
C ALA A 25 -12.63 -3.69 6.77
N ASN A 26 -12.41 -2.43 7.16
CA ASN A 26 -13.19 -1.30 6.64
C ASN A 26 -12.59 -0.78 5.32
N GLN A 27 -13.14 -1.22 4.20
CA GLN A 27 -12.70 -0.82 2.84
C GLN A 27 -12.59 0.70 2.64
N ARG A 28 -13.44 1.51 3.30
CA ARG A 28 -13.41 2.98 3.19
C ARG A 28 -12.22 3.59 3.93
N GLU A 29 -11.86 3.01 5.07
CA GLU A 29 -10.68 3.42 5.82
C GLU A 29 -9.41 3.08 5.04
N LEU A 30 -9.37 1.88 4.46
CA LEU A 30 -8.26 1.45 3.62
C LEU A 30 -8.10 2.34 2.37
N ALA A 31 -9.21 2.76 1.76
CA ALA A 31 -9.22 3.70 0.65
C ALA A 31 -8.57 5.04 1.03
N LYS A 32 -8.94 5.59 2.19
CA LYS A 32 -8.34 6.83 2.73
C LYS A 32 -6.85 6.67 2.98
N ARG A 33 -6.44 5.56 3.62
CA ARG A 33 -5.04 5.29 3.95
C ARG A 33 -4.16 5.14 2.70
N LEU A 34 -4.70 4.51 1.66
CA LEU A 34 -4.01 4.27 0.40
C LEU A 34 -4.11 5.45 -0.59
N GLY A 35 -4.92 6.47 -0.30
CA GLY A 35 -5.18 7.57 -1.23
C GLY A 35 -5.83 7.13 -2.54
N ILE A 36 -6.62 6.04 -2.52
CA ILE A 36 -7.28 5.49 -3.70
C ILE A 36 -8.80 5.44 -3.52
N SER A 37 -9.53 5.29 -4.63
CA SER A 37 -10.98 5.12 -4.56
C SER A 37 -11.37 3.79 -3.90
N VAL A 38 -12.54 3.75 -3.26
CA VAL A 38 -13.12 2.52 -2.69
C VAL A 38 -13.28 1.44 -3.77
N GLY A 39 -13.64 1.83 -5.00
CA GLY A 39 -13.73 0.90 -6.13
C GLY A 39 -12.37 0.25 -6.45
N LYS A 40 -11.28 1.01 -6.37
CA LYS A 40 -9.93 0.48 -6.55
C LYS A 40 -9.51 -0.45 -5.41
N VAL A 41 -9.86 -0.14 -4.15
CA VAL A 41 -9.68 -1.07 -3.03
C VAL A 41 -10.38 -2.40 -3.30
N ASN A 42 -11.65 -2.36 -3.72
CA ASN A 42 -12.42 -3.56 -4.03
C ASN A 42 -11.81 -4.38 -5.16
N TYR A 43 -11.29 -3.72 -6.18
CA TYR A 43 -10.56 -4.39 -7.25
C TYR A 43 -9.30 -5.09 -6.73
N CYS A 44 -8.47 -4.41 -5.92
CA CYS A 44 -7.26 -5.00 -5.34
C CYS A 44 -7.58 -6.17 -4.41
N LEU A 45 -8.64 -6.05 -3.62
CA LEU A 45 -9.12 -7.08 -2.71
C LEU A 45 -9.54 -8.35 -3.46
N ARG A 46 -10.28 -8.21 -4.56
CA ARG A 46 -10.60 -9.33 -5.44
C ARG A 46 -9.33 -9.94 -6.04
N ALA A 47 -8.42 -9.11 -6.55
CA ALA A 47 -7.18 -9.59 -7.13
C ALA A 47 -6.32 -10.43 -6.16
N VAL A 48 -6.20 -10.02 -4.88
CA VAL A 48 -5.44 -10.81 -3.89
C VAL A 48 -6.18 -12.09 -3.45
N VAL A 49 -7.51 -12.11 -3.51
CA VAL A 49 -8.32 -13.32 -3.32
C VAL A 49 -8.15 -14.28 -4.50
N ASP A 50 -8.23 -13.78 -5.73
CA ASP A 50 -8.06 -14.56 -6.95
C ASP A 50 -6.65 -15.16 -7.07
N ARG A 51 -5.64 -14.46 -6.56
CA ARG A 51 -4.25 -14.96 -6.42
C ARG A 51 -4.08 -15.99 -5.30
N GLY A 52 -5.12 -16.24 -4.49
CA GLY A 52 -5.08 -17.15 -3.36
C GLY A 52 -4.27 -16.65 -2.16
N TRP A 53 -3.96 -15.36 -2.09
CA TRP A 53 -3.22 -14.76 -0.96
C TRP A 53 -4.13 -14.49 0.24
N VAL A 54 -5.43 -14.33 -0.02
CA VAL A 54 -6.43 -14.06 1.00
C VAL A 54 -7.60 -15.04 0.83
N LYS A 55 -8.05 -15.62 1.94
CA LYS A 55 -9.28 -16.40 2.00
C LYS A 55 -10.38 -15.56 2.63
N VAL A 56 -11.55 -15.57 1.99
CA VAL A 56 -12.76 -14.92 2.51
C VAL A 56 -13.56 -15.95 3.31
N ASN A 57 -13.87 -15.65 4.56
CA ASN A 57 -14.79 -16.45 5.36
C ASN A 57 -16.09 -15.67 5.60
N ASN A 58 -17.21 -16.27 5.22
CA ASN A 58 -18.54 -15.67 5.43
C ASN A 58 -19.05 -16.10 6.80
N PHE A 59 -18.86 -15.27 7.83
CA PHE A 59 -19.56 -15.48 9.09
C PHE A 59 -21.02 -15.07 8.91
N ARG A 60 -21.90 -16.07 8.88
CA ARG A 60 -23.36 -15.88 8.92
C ARG A 60 -23.83 -16.15 10.34
N ARG A 61 -24.11 -15.09 11.12
CA ARG A 61 -25.00 -14.99 12.32
C ARG A 61 -24.61 -13.71 13.08
N ALA A 62 -25.49 -12.89 13.64
CA ALA A 62 -26.93 -12.74 13.62
C ALA A 62 -27.19 -11.23 13.47
N ASP A 63 -28.36 -10.83 12.97
CA ASP A 63 -28.78 -9.43 12.85
C ASP A 63 -28.07 -8.61 11.75
N ASN A 64 -28.39 -8.93 10.49
CA ASN A 64 -28.32 -8.04 9.33
C ASN A 64 -26.96 -7.47 8.85
N LYS A 65 -25.80 -7.98 9.31
CA LYS A 65 -24.51 -7.61 8.70
C LYS A 65 -23.70 -8.83 8.30
N LEU A 66 -23.48 -9.00 6.99
CA LEU A 66 -22.48 -9.92 6.45
C LEU A 66 -21.11 -9.32 6.75
N ALA A 67 -20.46 -9.77 7.83
CA ALA A 67 -19.06 -9.45 8.10
C ALA A 67 -18.19 -10.44 7.32
N TYR A 68 -17.48 -9.94 6.31
CA TYR A 68 -16.46 -10.71 5.61
C TYR A 68 -15.19 -10.71 6.45
N ALA A 69 -14.79 -11.87 6.96
CA ALA A 69 -13.48 -12.03 7.57
C ALA A 69 -12.46 -12.36 6.48
N TYR A 70 -11.44 -11.53 6.34
CA TYR A 70 -10.34 -11.75 5.41
C TYR A 70 -9.15 -12.31 6.18
N LEU A 71 -8.67 -13.48 5.77
CA LEU A 71 -7.55 -14.17 6.42
C LEU A 71 -6.45 -14.42 5.40
N LEU A 72 -5.21 -14.07 5.76
CA LEU A 72 -4.05 -14.41 4.93
C LEU A 72 -3.88 -15.92 4.89
N THR A 73 -3.60 -16.43 3.69
CA THR A 73 -3.15 -17.81 3.51
C THR A 73 -1.63 -17.89 3.72
N PRO A 74 -1.04 -19.09 3.87
CA PRO A 74 0.43 -19.22 3.90
C PRO A 74 1.11 -18.62 2.66
N SER A 75 0.50 -18.75 1.48
CA SER A 75 1.00 -18.11 0.26
C SER A 75 0.87 -16.58 0.30
N GLY A 76 -0.18 -16.06 0.95
CA GLY A 76 -0.34 -14.63 1.20
C GLY A 76 0.70 -14.05 2.14
N VAL A 77 1.08 -14.76 3.20
CA VAL A 77 2.17 -14.35 4.10
C VAL A 77 3.50 -14.28 3.33
N ASN A 78 3.80 -15.29 2.52
CA ASN A 78 5.00 -15.30 1.68
C ASN A 78 4.98 -14.16 0.63
N ALA A 79 3.81 -13.90 0.02
CA ALA A 79 3.65 -12.80 -0.91
C ALA A 79 3.86 -11.45 -0.21
N LYS A 80 3.29 -11.25 0.98
CA LYS A 80 3.48 -10.03 1.79
C LYS A 80 4.96 -9.78 2.06
N LEU A 81 5.73 -10.79 2.48
CA LEU A 81 7.16 -10.65 2.74
C LEU A 81 7.95 -10.26 1.48
N ARG A 82 7.66 -10.90 0.33
CA ARG A 82 8.28 -10.54 -0.95
C ARG A 82 7.97 -9.09 -1.33
N LEU A 83 6.70 -8.69 -1.22
CA LEU A 83 6.29 -7.32 -1.53
C LEU A 83 6.90 -6.31 -0.55
N ALA A 84 7.05 -6.66 0.73
CA ALA A 84 7.71 -5.84 1.73
C ALA A 84 9.17 -5.55 1.35
N ARG A 85 9.91 -6.57 0.91
CA ARG A 85 11.29 -6.42 0.43
C ARG A 85 11.37 -5.46 -0.76
N MET A 86 10.55 -5.67 -1.79
CA MET A 86 10.52 -4.80 -2.96
C MET A 86 10.13 -3.37 -2.60
N PHE A 87 9.22 -3.20 -1.64
CA PHE A 87 8.81 -1.89 -1.17
C PHE A 87 9.92 -1.18 -0.39
N LEU A 88 10.65 -1.91 0.45
CA LEU A 88 11.81 -1.39 1.18
C LEU A 88 12.90 -0.91 0.23
N GLU A 89 13.31 -1.75 -0.72
CA GLU A 89 14.36 -1.41 -1.72
C GLU A 89 13.99 -0.12 -2.48
N ARG A 90 12.73 0.03 -2.86
CA ARG A 90 12.25 1.25 -3.51
C ARG A 90 12.30 2.46 -2.58
N LYS A 91 11.93 2.32 -1.31
CA LYS A 91 11.95 3.42 -0.35
C LYS A 91 13.37 3.88 -0.03
N GLU A 92 14.33 2.96 0.02
CA GLU A 92 15.75 3.28 0.15
C GLU A 92 16.24 4.12 -1.04
N GLN A 93 15.91 3.70 -2.27
CA GLN A 93 16.26 4.47 -3.48
C GLN A 93 15.61 5.86 -3.52
N GLU A 94 14.31 5.96 -3.20
CA GLU A 94 13.61 7.25 -3.09
C GLU A 94 14.26 8.16 -2.05
N PHE A 95 14.70 7.59 -0.92
CA PHE A 95 15.37 8.33 0.15
C PHE A 95 16.75 8.84 -0.27
N GLU A 96 17.57 8.01 -0.90
CA GLU A 96 18.88 8.41 -1.43
C GLU A 96 18.77 9.54 -2.46
N GLN A 97 17.80 9.43 -3.37
CA GLN A 97 17.52 10.49 -4.36
C GLN A 97 17.12 11.79 -3.68
N LEU A 98 16.21 11.72 -2.72
CA LEU A 98 15.76 12.89 -1.97
C LEU A 98 16.89 13.54 -1.16
N GLN A 99 17.78 12.74 -0.56
CA GLN A 99 18.97 13.25 0.12
C GLN A 99 19.90 14.00 -0.83
N SER A 100 20.12 13.44 -2.03
CA SER A 100 20.93 14.09 -3.07
C SER A 100 20.31 15.42 -3.50
N GLU A 101 19.00 15.45 -3.75
CA GLU A 101 18.25 16.66 -4.11
C GLU A 101 18.35 17.73 -3.03
N ILE A 102 18.13 17.36 -1.76
CA ILE A 102 18.26 18.28 -0.62
C ILE A 102 19.68 18.87 -0.55
N GLN A 103 20.71 18.05 -0.78
CA GLN A 103 22.09 18.53 -0.75
C GLN A 103 22.39 19.50 -1.89
N MET A 104 21.87 19.25 -3.10
CA MET A 104 21.99 20.18 -4.22
C MET A 104 21.29 21.52 -3.90
N LEU A 105 20.06 21.48 -3.40
CA LEU A 105 19.30 22.68 -3.03
C LEU A 105 19.99 23.48 -1.92
N ARG A 106 20.59 22.81 -0.92
CA ARG A 106 21.38 23.48 0.12
C ARG A 106 22.59 24.21 -0.45
N ASN A 107 23.32 23.60 -1.37
CA ASN A 107 24.46 24.22 -2.03
C ASN A 107 24.03 25.42 -2.88
N GLU A 108 22.89 25.31 -3.59
CA GLU A 108 22.32 26.40 -4.38
C GLU A 108 21.97 27.61 -3.51
N VAL A 109 21.27 27.39 -2.40
CA VAL A 109 20.91 28.45 -1.44
C VAL A 109 22.15 29.10 -0.84
N ALA A 110 23.15 28.31 -0.40
CA ALA A 110 24.40 28.83 0.13
C ALA A 110 25.20 29.66 -0.91
N SER A 111 25.19 29.24 -2.17
CA SER A 111 25.86 29.97 -3.27
C SER A 111 25.09 31.21 -3.72
N GLY A 112 23.79 31.26 -3.49
CA GLY A 112 22.92 32.41 -3.76
C GLY A 112 23.09 33.55 -2.76
N ASP A 113 23.44 33.23 -1.50
CA ASP A 113 23.62 34.21 -0.42
C ASP A 113 24.92 35.03 -0.57
N GLY A 114 25.92 34.51 -1.29
CA GLY A 114 27.19 35.19 -1.58
C GLY A 114 27.14 36.26 -2.68
N ARG A 115 26.01 36.44 -3.37
CA ARG A 115 25.83 37.46 -4.45
C ARG A 115 25.18 38.76 -3.97
N LYS A 116 24.98 38.91 -2.66
CA LYS A 116 24.54 40.16 -2.01
C LYS A 116 25.64 40.68 -1.07
N GLN A 117 26.72 41.23 -1.63
CA GLN A 117 27.62 42.16 -0.95
C GLN A 117 28.51 42.88 -1.97
#